data_AF-A0A835LUB7-F1
#
_entry.id   AF-A0A835LUB7-F1
#
_cell.length_a   1.000
_cell.length_b   1.000
_cell.length_c   1.000
_cell.angle_alpha   90.00
_cell.angle_beta   90.00
_cell.angle_gamma   90.00
#
_symmetry.space_group_name_H-M   'P 1'
#
loop_
_entity.id
_entity.type
_entity.pdbx_description
1 polymer ?
#
loop_
_entity_poly.entity_id
_entity_poly.type
_entity_poly.pdbx_seq_one_letter_code
_entity_poly.pdbx_strand_id
1 'polypeptide(L)'
;MVSVLSVSFVSHQGFLKTQSFKIQTESTIHPQIHLVQVAVARNKADLSIYRNAGSEVVAILSQSGRCERASIYEVYLDLTDAAETMLLENPPEKLEAIDEENGNKKGENVREWICSSNTNHNDKLLACGAIIVARTRMHVLKETEFHVMRALLTTRKQLGGKLGSSVQTDLGVNSVGDLLQFSEDYLLECYGVNTCLLSTLTSTPKTWLWSLARGVNGDEVEGRLLPKSHGYGKTFPVHKL
;
A
#
# COMPACT_ATOMS: atom_id res chain seq x y z
N MET A 1 -21.04 -8.05 21.41
CA MET A 1 -20.72 -6.89 20.52
C MET A 1 -20.11 -7.47 19.25
N VAL A 2 -20.69 -7.17 18.09
CA VAL A 2 -20.16 -7.60 16.77
C VAL A 2 -19.63 -6.34 16.08
N SER A 3 -18.36 -6.37 15.72
CA SER A 3 -17.66 -5.25 15.10
C SER A 3 -17.39 -5.54 13.62
N VAL A 4 -17.51 -4.52 12.77
CA VAL A 4 -17.14 -4.61 11.35
C VAL A 4 -15.63 -4.50 11.20
N LEU A 5 -15.01 -5.46 10.49
CA LEU A 5 -13.56 -5.52 10.26
C LEU A 5 -13.14 -4.92 8.93
N SER A 6 -13.98 -5.02 7.89
CA SER A 6 -13.73 -4.45 6.57
C SER A 6 -15.03 -4.05 5.89
N VAL A 7 -14.97 -3.03 5.04
CA VAL A 7 -16.10 -2.52 4.24
C VAL A 7 -15.66 -2.45 2.79
N SER A 8 -16.51 -2.91 1.87
CA SER A 8 -16.21 -2.85 0.43
C SER A 8 -16.25 -1.40 -0.09
N PHE A 9 -15.54 -1.11 -1.18
CA PHE A 9 -15.53 0.23 -1.77
C PHE A 9 -16.93 0.68 -2.25
N VAL A 10 -17.73 -0.24 -2.80
CA VAL A 10 -19.11 0.03 -3.23
C VAL A 10 -19.98 0.47 -2.05
N SER A 11 -19.79 -0.16 -0.89
CA SER A 11 -20.42 0.28 0.35
C SER A 11 -19.85 1.63 0.81
N HIS A 12 -18.59 1.94 0.52
CA HIS A 12 -17.94 3.19 0.96
C HIS A 12 -18.43 4.46 0.24
N GLN A 13 -18.92 4.36 -1.02
CA GLN A 13 -19.45 5.51 -1.77
C GLN A 13 -20.75 6.09 -1.17
N GLY A 14 -21.42 5.36 -0.26
CA GLY A 14 -22.58 5.84 0.49
C GLY A 14 -22.34 6.07 1.99
N PHE A 15 -21.13 5.81 2.52
CA PHE A 15 -20.87 5.72 3.96
C PHE A 15 -19.80 6.71 4.45
N LEU A 16 -20.07 7.35 5.60
CA LEU A 16 -19.06 8.08 6.37
C LEU A 16 -18.07 7.09 7.04
N LYS A 17 -16.79 7.41 6.87
CA LYS A 17 -15.57 6.70 7.30
C LYS A 17 -15.63 6.06 8.70
N THR A 18 -15.18 4.80 8.83
CA THR A 18 -14.14 4.26 9.75
C THR A 18 -14.29 2.75 10.03
N GLN A 19 -13.16 2.05 10.20
CA GLN A 19 -13.14 0.72 10.79
C GLN A 19 -13.51 0.83 12.29
N SER A 20 -14.33 -0.10 12.80
CA SER A 20 -14.82 -0.19 14.20
C SER A 20 -16.20 0.42 14.51
N PHE A 21 -17.22 0.19 13.67
CA PHE A 21 -18.62 0.47 14.02
C PHE A 21 -19.41 -0.78 14.46
N LYS A 22 -20.55 -0.54 15.14
CA LYS A 22 -21.48 -1.58 15.62
C LYS A 22 -22.52 -1.90 14.55
N ILE A 23 -22.78 -3.19 14.33
CA ILE A 23 -23.71 -3.67 13.28
C ILE A 23 -25.17 -3.24 13.49
N GLN A 24 -25.64 -3.15 14.74
CA GLN A 24 -27.05 -2.80 15.04
C GLN A 24 -27.47 -1.41 14.55
N THR A 25 -26.53 -0.47 14.40
CA THR A 25 -26.82 0.87 13.89
C THR A 25 -26.94 0.92 12.37
N GLU A 26 -26.26 0.04 11.62
CA GLU A 26 -26.21 0.10 10.15
C GLU A 26 -27.37 -0.61 9.47
N SER A 27 -27.88 -1.72 10.01
CA SER A 27 -29.03 -2.43 9.41
C SER A 27 -30.29 -1.54 9.33
N THR A 28 -30.38 -0.55 10.22
CA THR A 28 -31.47 0.43 10.27
C THR A 28 -31.29 1.56 9.25
N ILE A 29 -30.04 1.90 8.91
CA ILE A 29 -29.68 3.01 8.02
C ILE A 29 -29.59 2.53 6.56
N HIS A 30 -29.17 1.28 6.34
CA HIS A 30 -28.96 0.70 5.01
C HIS A 30 -29.52 -0.73 4.92
N PRO A 31 -30.80 -0.91 4.56
CA PRO A 31 -31.46 -2.22 4.57
C PRO A 31 -30.92 -3.21 3.51
N GLN A 32 -30.13 -2.73 2.53
CA GLN A 32 -29.50 -3.56 1.50
C GLN A 32 -28.06 -4.00 1.84
N ILE A 33 -27.56 -3.68 3.04
CA ILE A 33 -26.21 -4.08 3.45
C ILE A 33 -26.14 -5.60 3.62
N HIS A 34 -25.20 -6.23 2.91
CA HIS A 34 -24.92 -7.65 3.06
C HIS A 34 -23.81 -7.85 4.09
N LEU A 35 -24.13 -8.52 5.20
CA LEU A 35 -23.19 -8.81 6.27
C LEU A 35 -22.65 -10.23 6.13
N VAL A 36 -21.32 -10.35 6.07
CA VAL A 36 -20.62 -11.64 6.05
C VAL A 36 -19.87 -11.79 7.38
N GLN A 37 -20.15 -12.88 8.11
CA GLN A 37 -19.50 -13.15 9.38
C GLN A 37 -18.22 -13.97 9.18
N VAL A 38 -17.14 -13.58 9.85
CA VAL A 38 -15.91 -14.36 9.92
C VAL A 38 -16.18 -15.74 10.53
N ALA A 39 -15.59 -16.79 9.95
CA ALA A 39 -15.69 -18.15 10.44
C ALA A 39 -15.31 -18.26 11.92
N VAL A 40 -15.98 -19.14 12.65
CA VAL A 40 -15.72 -19.38 14.07
C VAL A 40 -15.24 -20.81 14.26
N ALA A 41 -14.05 -20.98 14.82
CA ALA A 41 -13.49 -22.27 15.21
C ALA A 41 -13.10 -22.22 16.69
N ARG A 42 -13.46 -23.25 17.45
CA ARG A 42 -13.17 -23.35 18.90
C ARG A 42 -13.60 -22.09 19.67
N ASN A 43 -14.80 -21.59 19.36
CA ASN A 43 -15.39 -20.38 19.96
C ASN A 43 -14.54 -19.10 19.77
N LYS A 44 -13.78 -19.02 18.69
CA LYS A 44 -12.92 -17.90 18.35
C LYS A 44 -12.97 -17.60 16.85
N ALA A 45 -12.78 -16.34 16.48
CA ALA A 45 -12.65 -15.95 15.09
C ALA A 45 -11.48 -16.69 14.42
N ASP A 46 -11.77 -17.32 13.29
CA ASP A 46 -10.78 -18.01 12.47
C ASP A 46 -10.50 -17.20 11.20
N LEU A 47 -9.26 -16.70 11.10
CA LEU A 47 -8.80 -15.88 9.98
C LEU A 47 -8.02 -16.70 8.93
N SER A 48 -8.06 -18.03 9.00
CA SER A 48 -7.24 -18.91 8.16
C SER A 48 -7.54 -18.72 6.67
N ILE A 49 -8.81 -18.55 6.28
CA ILE A 49 -9.19 -18.31 4.89
C ILE A 49 -8.50 -17.06 4.31
N TYR A 50 -8.43 -15.98 5.08
CA TYR A 50 -7.79 -14.73 4.66
C TYR A 50 -6.26 -14.86 4.65
N ARG A 51 -5.69 -15.63 5.58
CA ARG A 51 -4.24 -15.89 5.62
C ARG A 51 -3.79 -16.71 4.43
N ASN A 52 -4.58 -17.71 4.04
CA ASN A 52 -4.33 -18.58 2.89
C ASN A 52 -4.44 -17.77 1.60
N ALA A 53 -5.54 -17.02 1.41
CA ALA A 53 -5.72 -16.12 0.26
C ALA A 53 -4.57 -15.12 0.13
N GLY A 54 -4.17 -14.46 1.22
CA GLY A 54 -3.02 -13.56 1.21
C GLY A 54 -1.69 -14.26 0.87
N SER A 55 -1.56 -15.55 1.17
CA SER A 55 -0.36 -16.33 0.83
C SER A 55 -0.33 -16.73 -0.66
N GLU A 56 -1.48 -17.01 -1.26
CA GLU A 56 -1.61 -17.24 -2.71
C GLU A 56 -1.16 -16.02 -3.50
N VAL A 57 -1.62 -14.82 -3.10
CA VAL A 57 -1.20 -13.56 -3.72
C VAL A 57 0.31 -13.33 -3.55
N VAL A 58 0.85 -13.52 -2.34
CA VAL A 58 2.30 -13.36 -2.07
C VAL A 58 3.14 -14.29 -2.94
N ALA A 59 2.69 -15.54 -3.16
CA ALA A 59 3.39 -16.50 -3.99
C ALA A 59 3.56 -15.99 -5.43
N ILE A 60 2.53 -15.35 -5.99
CA ILE A 60 2.58 -14.76 -7.34
C ILE A 60 3.46 -13.51 -7.36
N LEU A 61 3.26 -12.59 -6.39
CA LEU A 61 4.05 -11.35 -6.31
C LEU A 61 5.56 -11.63 -6.21
N SER A 62 5.95 -12.66 -5.44
CA SER A 62 7.35 -13.04 -5.24
C SER A 62 8.08 -13.52 -6.49
N GLN A 63 7.37 -13.82 -7.57
CA GLN A 63 7.97 -14.19 -8.85
C GLN A 63 8.49 -12.98 -9.63
N SER A 64 8.00 -11.78 -9.31
CA SER A 64 8.35 -10.55 -10.04
C SER A 64 9.50 -9.77 -9.41
N GLY A 65 9.87 -10.08 -8.17
CA GLY A 65 10.92 -9.37 -7.45
C GLY A 65 11.00 -9.76 -5.98
N ARG A 66 11.87 -9.08 -5.24
CA ARG A 66 12.07 -9.33 -3.80
C ARG A 66 10.83 -8.86 -3.04
N CYS A 67 10.28 -9.75 -2.21
CA CYS A 67 9.03 -9.52 -1.50
C CYS A 67 9.21 -9.50 0.02
N GLU A 68 8.65 -8.46 0.66
CA GLU A 68 8.46 -8.40 2.10
C GLU A 68 6.97 -8.46 2.44
N ARG A 69 6.52 -9.55 3.06
CA ARG A 69 5.17 -9.64 3.63
C ARG A 69 5.09 -8.78 4.89
N ALA A 70 4.32 -7.70 4.80
CA ALA A 70 4.14 -6.72 5.88
C ALA A 70 2.94 -7.03 6.77
N SER A 71 1.86 -7.55 6.17
CA SER A 71 0.66 -7.98 6.89
C SER A 71 -0.07 -9.11 6.14
N ILE A 72 -1.31 -9.39 6.54
CA ILE A 72 -2.17 -10.37 5.84
C ILE A 72 -2.59 -9.90 4.43
N TYR A 73 -2.65 -8.59 4.20
CA TYR A 73 -3.11 -7.96 2.95
C TYR A 73 -2.12 -6.94 2.37
N GLU A 74 -0.93 -6.78 2.96
CA GLU A 74 0.08 -5.81 2.53
C GLU A 74 1.44 -6.48 2.31
N VAL A 75 2.06 -6.15 1.18
CA VAL A 75 3.35 -6.66 0.74
C VAL A 75 4.16 -5.51 0.13
N TYR A 76 5.43 -5.42 0.46
CA TYR A 76 6.39 -4.58 -0.27
C TYR A 76 7.08 -5.44 -1.33
N LEU A 77 7.20 -4.89 -2.54
CA LEU A 77 7.81 -5.55 -3.68
C LEU A 77 8.90 -4.63 -4.23
N ASP A 78 10.13 -5.10 -4.22
CA ASP A 78 11.27 -4.45 -4.87
C ASP A 78 11.46 -5.06 -6.26
N LEU A 79 11.36 -4.19 -7.26
CA LEU A 79 11.41 -4.52 -8.68
C LEU A 79 12.69 -3.99 -9.35
N THR A 80 13.66 -3.47 -8.59
CA THR A 80 14.83 -2.78 -9.15
C THR A 80 15.57 -3.66 -10.16
N ASP A 81 16.01 -4.85 -9.75
CA ASP A 81 16.72 -5.80 -10.63
C ASP A 81 15.88 -6.23 -11.84
N ALA A 82 14.57 -6.45 -11.63
CA ALA A 82 13.65 -6.86 -12.68
C ALA A 82 13.42 -5.74 -13.70
N ALA A 83 13.34 -4.49 -13.24
CA ALA A 83 13.20 -3.31 -14.08
C ALA A 83 14.49 -3.03 -14.87
N GLU A 84 15.66 -3.19 -14.27
CA GLU A 84 16.95 -3.11 -14.95
C GLU A 84 17.08 -4.18 -16.05
N THR A 85 16.74 -5.42 -15.72
CA THR A 85 16.74 -6.53 -16.68
C THR A 85 15.78 -6.26 -17.84
N MET A 86 14.56 -5.79 -17.55
CA MET A 86 13.61 -5.41 -18.57
C MET A 86 14.15 -4.27 -19.45
N LEU A 87 14.76 -3.25 -18.85
CA LEU A 87 15.29 -2.12 -19.60
C LEU A 87 16.43 -2.54 -20.56
N LEU A 88 17.25 -3.51 -20.15
CA LEU A 88 18.35 -4.04 -20.96
C LEU A 88 17.85 -4.96 -22.09
N GLU A 89 16.96 -5.88 -21.77
CA GLU A 89 16.55 -6.96 -22.69
C GLU A 89 15.34 -6.60 -23.54
N ASN A 90 14.30 -6.04 -22.90
CA ASN A 90 12.99 -5.79 -23.49
C ASN A 90 12.48 -4.38 -23.12
N PRO A 91 13.21 -3.33 -23.55
CA PRO A 91 12.90 -1.97 -23.15
C PRO A 91 11.47 -1.56 -23.56
N PRO A 92 10.80 -0.70 -22.78
CA PRO A 92 9.43 -0.29 -23.03
C PRO A 92 9.18 0.27 -24.44
N GLU A 93 10.20 0.88 -25.06
CA GLU A 93 10.17 1.40 -26.42
C GLU A 93 9.92 0.30 -27.48
N LYS A 94 10.31 -0.96 -27.20
CA LYS A 94 10.17 -2.10 -28.13
C LYS A 94 8.90 -2.92 -27.94
N LEU A 95 8.13 -2.72 -26.86
CA LEU A 95 6.90 -3.45 -26.64
C LEU A 95 5.87 -3.01 -27.69
N GLU A 96 4.97 -3.86 -28.20
CA GLU A 96 3.97 -3.47 -29.21
C GLU A 96 2.59 -3.11 -28.63
N ALA A 97 2.23 -3.61 -27.44
CA ALA A 97 1.06 -3.16 -26.69
C ALA A 97 1.29 -3.33 -25.17
N ILE A 98 0.79 -2.38 -24.38
CA ILE A 98 0.58 -2.57 -22.94
C ILE A 98 -0.90 -2.90 -22.82
N ASP A 99 -1.25 -4.08 -22.31
CA ASP A 99 -2.64 -4.45 -22.08
C ASP A 99 -3.25 -3.49 -21.05
N GLU A 100 -4.10 -2.56 -21.50
CA GLU A 100 -4.76 -1.59 -20.64
C GLU A 100 -5.88 -2.27 -19.82
N GLU A 101 -5.82 -2.15 -18.49
CA GLU A 101 -7.00 -2.36 -17.64
C GLU A 101 -8.00 -1.22 -17.89
N ASN A 102 -8.98 -1.46 -18.77
CA ASN A 102 -10.26 -0.73 -18.94
C ASN A 102 -10.26 0.79 -18.65
N GLY A 103 -10.10 1.58 -19.73
CA GLY A 103 -11.06 2.62 -20.07
C GLY A 103 -10.96 3.98 -19.37
N ASN A 104 -10.01 4.83 -19.79
CA ASN A 104 -10.31 6.26 -19.91
C ASN A 104 -9.53 6.91 -21.06
N LYS A 105 -10.27 7.44 -22.04
CA LYS A 105 -9.71 8.15 -23.21
C LYS A 105 -9.21 9.54 -22.80
N LYS A 106 -7.99 9.63 -22.29
CA LYS A 106 -7.15 10.85 -22.31
C LYS A 106 -5.70 10.61 -21.87
N GLY A 107 -5.13 9.45 -22.21
CA GLY A 107 -3.68 9.26 -22.06
C GLY A 107 -2.97 10.00 -23.19
N GLU A 108 -2.26 11.08 -22.88
CA GLU A 108 -1.04 11.38 -23.62
C GLU A 108 -0.29 10.06 -23.78
N ASN A 109 0.13 9.74 -25.00
CA ASN A 109 0.60 8.41 -25.35
C ASN A 109 1.77 8.06 -24.41
N VAL A 110 1.54 7.17 -23.44
CA VAL A 110 2.56 6.81 -22.42
C VAL A 110 3.83 6.33 -23.10
N ARG A 111 3.72 5.73 -24.30
CA ARG A 111 4.87 5.38 -25.13
C ARG A 111 5.61 6.61 -25.66
N GLU A 112 4.90 7.64 -26.09
CA GLU A 112 5.50 8.91 -26.54
C GLU A 112 6.27 9.58 -25.40
N TRP A 113 5.74 9.56 -24.18
CA TRP A 113 6.47 10.03 -23.00
C TRP A 113 7.72 9.18 -22.71
N ILE A 114 7.60 7.85 -22.68
CA ILE A 114 8.72 6.91 -22.50
C ILE A 114 9.81 7.13 -23.56
N CYS A 115 9.41 7.30 -24.82
CA CYS A 115 10.31 7.45 -25.96
C CYS A 115 10.82 8.89 -26.16
N SER A 116 10.39 9.85 -25.33
CA SER A 116 10.82 11.24 -25.45
C SER A 116 12.32 11.39 -25.16
N SER A 117 12.97 12.37 -25.79
CA SER A 117 14.41 12.61 -25.60
C SER A 117 14.78 13.13 -24.20
N ASN A 118 13.80 13.52 -23.39
CA ASN A 118 14.00 14.06 -22.04
C ASN A 118 13.94 13.01 -20.93
N THR A 119 13.59 11.76 -21.26
CA THR A 119 13.37 10.68 -20.28
C THR A 119 14.72 10.15 -19.79
N ASN A 120 15.06 10.37 -18.52
CA ASN A 120 16.31 9.91 -17.95
C ASN A 120 16.25 8.41 -17.59
N HIS A 121 17.37 7.82 -17.16
CA HIS A 121 17.43 6.40 -16.81
C HIS A 121 16.42 5.99 -15.72
N ASN A 122 16.21 6.82 -14.70
CA ASN A 122 15.29 6.52 -13.61
C ASN A 122 13.83 6.56 -14.08
N ASP A 123 13.49 7.48 -14.99
CA ASP A 123 12.16 7.54 -15.60
C ASP A 123 11.86 6.27 -16.42
N LYS A 124 12.88 5.74 -17.11
CA LYS A 124 12.76 4.46 -17.84
C LYS A 124 12.61 3.27 -16.91
N LEU A 125 13.37 3.22 -15.81
CA LEU A 125 13.19 2.19 -14.77
C LEU A 125 11.79 2.26 -14.14
N LEU A 126 11.27 3.46 -13.90
CA LEU A 126 9.90 3.65 -13.41
C LEU A 126 8.86 3.10 -14.40
N ALA A 127 9.06 3.33 -15.69
CA ALA A 127 8.21 2.77 -16.75
C ALA A 127 8.27 1.23 -16.78
N CYS A 128 9.47 0.64 -16.73
CA CYS A 128 9.65 -0.81 -16.61
C CYS A 128 8.92 -1.36 -15.37
N GLY A 129 9.12 -0.73 -14.20
CA GLY A 129 8.47 -1.11 -12.96
C GLY A 129 6.94 -1.05 -13.05
N ALA A 130 6.38 0.00 -13.67
CA ALA A 130 4.94 0.13 -13.88
C ALA A 130 4.38 -1.00 -14.77
N ILE A 131 5.10 -1.36 -15.85
CA ILE A 131 4.73 -2.46 -16.74
C ILE A 131 4.77 -3.80 -15.99
N ILE A 132 5.82 -4.05 -15.21
CA ILE A 132 5.95 -5.26 -14.39
C ILE A 132 4.76 -5.34 -13.42
N VAL A 133 4.48 -4.27 -12.67
CA VAL A 133 3.33 -4.22 -11.73
C VAL A 133 2.01 -4.50 -12.44
N ALA A 134 1.77 -3.91 -13.61
CA ALA A 134 0.54 -4.16 -14.38
C ALA A 134 0.40 -5.63 -14.78
N ARG A 135 1.48 -6.24 -15.30
CA ARG A 135 1.51 -7.66 -15.65
C ARG A 135 1.30 -8.56 -14.44
N THR A 136 1.98 -8.28 -13.32
CA THR A 136 1.84 -9.05 -12.08
C THR A 136 0.42 -8.94 -11.54
N ARG A 137 -0.22 -7.76 -11.60
CA ARG A 137 -1.63 -7.59 -11.20
C ARG A 137 -2.58 -8.43 -12.03
N MET A 138 -2.42 -8.41 -13.35
CA MET A 138 -3.19 -9.25 -14.26
C MET A 138 -2.99 -10.74 -13.97
N HIS A 139 -1.76 -11.14 -13.65
CA HIS A 139 -1.46 -12.52 -13.26
C HIS A 139 -2.14 -12.91 -11.94
N VAL A 140 -2.09 -12.05 -10.91
CA VAL A 140 -2.81 -12.29 -9.65
C VAL A 140 -4.31 -12.42 -9.89
N LEU A 141 -4.90 -11.50 -10.67
CA LEU A 141 -6.33 -11.53 -10.98
C LEU A 141 -6.71 -12.83 -11.71
N LYS A 142 -5.90 -13.27 -12.67
CA LYS A 142 -6.15 -14.50 -13.43
C LYS A 142 -6.10 -15.76 -12.56
N GLU A 143 -5.11 -15.86 -11.68
CA GLU A 143 -4.88 -17.09 -10.89
C GLU A 143 -5.69 -17.14 -9.59
N THR A 144 -6.07 -15.99 -9.02
CA THR A 144 -6.70 -15.92 -7.69
C THR A 144 -8.05 -15.20 -7.66
N GLU A 145 -8.46 -14.59 -8.78
CA GLU A 145 -9.64 -13.72 -8.86
C GLU A 145 -9.58 -12.47 -7.95
N PHE A 146 -8.42 -12.23 -7.29
CA PHE A 146 -8.23 -11.07 -6.42
C PHE A 146 -7.63 -9.88 -7.16
N HIS A 147 -8.15 -8.69 -6.85
CA HIS A 147 -7.57 -7.43 -7.30
C HIS A 147 -6.53 -6.92 -6.30
N VAL A 148 -5.31 -6.66 -6.78
CA VAL A 148 -4.24 -6.04 -5.97
C VAL A 148 -4.23 -4.53 -6.19
N MET A 149 -4.73 -3.80 -5.19
CA MET A 149 -4.75 -2.34 -5.23
C MET A 149 -3.42 -1.73 -4.75
N ARG A 150 -3.11 -0.51 -5.22
CA ARG A 150 -1.97 0.25 -4.72
C ARG A 150 -2.33 0.78 -3.33
N ALA A 151 -1.43 0.68 -2.36
CA ALA A 151 -1.63 1.31 -1.06
C ALA A 151 -1.90 2.82 -1.24
N LEU A 152 -3.01 3.30 -0.69
CA LEU A 152 -3.32 4.72 -0.60
C LEU A 152 -2.36 5.39 0.40
N LEU A 153 -1.98 6.64 0.14
CA LEU A 153 -0.97 7.38 0.92
C LEU A 153 -1.28 7.47 2.43
N THR A 154 -2.53 7.30 2.84
CA THR A 154 -2.99 7.32 4.24
C THR A 154 -2.66 6.04 5.02
N THR A 155 -2.21 4.97 4.36
CA THR A 155 -1.89 3.68 5.00
C THR A 155 -0.38 3.45 5.17
N ARG A 156 0.45 4.49 5.09
CA ARG A 156 1.90 4.34 5.23
C ARG A 156 2.27 3.91 6.65
N LYS A 157 3.25 3.00 6.75
CA LYS A 157 3.94 2.63 7.99
C LYS A 157 4.30 3.92 8.77
N GLN A 158 4.07 3.89 10.08
CA GLN A 158 4.52 4.90 11.07
C GLN A 158 3.71 6.21 11.21
N LEU A 159 2.83 6.58 10.27
CA LEU A 159 1.95 7.78 10.42
C LEU A 159 0.55 7.48 11.00
N GLY A 160 0.19 6.22 11.23
CA GLY A 160 -1.12 5.85 11.79
C GLY A 160 -1.27 6.02 13.31
N GLY A 161 -0.29 6.65 13.98
CA GLY A 161 -0.24 6.78 15.44
C GLY A 161 -0.04 8.22 15.92
N LYS A 162 0.48 8.39 17.14
CA LYS A 162 0.66 9.70 17.78
C LYS A 162 1.45 10.70 16.92
N LEU A 163 2.50 10.23 16.23
CA LEU A 163 3.30 11.08 15.35
C LEU A 163 2.46 11.68 14.22
N GLY A 164 1.67 10.86 13.52
CA GLY A 164 0.82 11.36 12.43
C GLY A 164 -0.28 12.31 12.94
N SER A 165 -0.84 12.07 14.13
CA SER A 165 -1.79 13.01 14.74
C SER A 165 -1.15 14.35 15.09
N SER A 166 0.09 14.35 15.60
CA SER A 166 0.87 15.57 15.86
C SER A 166 1.12 16.31 14.55
N VAL A 167 1.66 15.62 13.53
CA VAL A 167 1.91 16.18 12.19
C VAL A 167 0.66 16.83 11.61
N GLN A 168 -0.48 16.14 11.65
CA GLN A 168 -1.75 16.67 11.15
C GLN A 168 -2.22 17.90 11.92
N THR A 169 -2.07 17.93 13.25
CA THR A 169 -2.58 19.01 14.10
C THR A 169 -1.66 20.23 14.07
N ASP A 170 -0.35 20.02 14.22
CA ASP A 170 0.65 21.09 14.33
C ASP A 170 0.87 21.79 12.98
N LEU A 171 0.86 21.03 11.87
CA LEU A 171 1.09 21.55 10.52
C LEU A 171 -0.19 21.79 9.70
N GLY A 172 -1.35 21.39 10.23
CA GLY A 172 -2.63 21.52 9.53
C GLY A 172 -2.73 20.70 8.23
N VAL A 173 -1.96 19.62 8.11
CA VAL A 173 -1.91 18.78 6.91
C VAL A 173 -2.90 17.63 6.95
N ASN A 174 -3.55 17.35 5.82
CA ASN A 174 -4.50 16.25 5.67
C ASN A 174 -3.92 15.08 4.85
N SER A 175 -2.89 15.35 4.06
CA SER A 175 -2.22 14.37 3.23
C SER A 175 -0.70 14.48 3.35
N VAL A 176 0.00 13.38 3.10
CA VAL A 176 1.47 13.37 3.00
C VAL A 176 1.97 14.29 1.88
N GLY A 177 1.15 14.53 0.85
CA GLY A 177 1.48 15.48 -0.21
C GLY A 177 1.47 16.93 0.26
N ASP A 178 0.68 17.26 1.28
CA ASP A 178 0.63 18.62 1.85
C ASP A 178 1.98 18.96 2.53
N LEU A 179 2.76 17.94 2.91
CA LEU A 179 4.11 18.14 3.45
C LEU A 179 5.10 18.70 2.41
N LEU A 180 4.77 18.67 1.11
CA LEU A 180 5.63 19.21 0.05
C LEU A 180 5.87 20.73 0.19
N GLN A 181 4.95 21.44 0.85
CA GLN A 181 5.04 22.89 1.05
C GLN A 181 6.07 23.30 2.11
N PHE A 182 6.54 22.37 2.94
CA PHE A 182 7.50 22.64 4.01
C PHE A 182 8.93 22.33 3.57
N SER A 183 9.87 23.13 4.06
CA SER A 183 11.30 22.89 3.87
C SER A 183 11.78 21.73 4.75
N GLU A 184 12.91 21.15 4.39
CA GLU A 184 13.56 20.09 5.16
C GLU A 184 13.96 20.56 6.55
N ASP A 185 14.56 21.75 6.65
CA ASP A 185 15.00 22.38 7.91
C ASP A 185 13.84 22.63 8.87
N TYR A 186 12.70 23.08 8.34
CA TYR A 186 11.51 23.32 9.14
C TYR A 186 10.94 22.02 9.73
N LEU A 187 10.84 20.97 8.92
CA LEU A 187 10.39 19.66 9.39
C LEU A 187 11.36 19.06 10.42
N LEU A 188 12.67 19.32 10.26
CA LEU A 188 13.71 18.90 11.20
C LEU A 188 13.60 19.63 12.54
N GLU A 189 13.34 20.93 12.53
CA GLU A 189 13.13 21.75 13.73
C GLU A 189 11.91 21.28 14.53
N CYS A 190 10.80 20.97 13.84
CA CYS A 190 9.55 20.56 14.48
C CYS A 190 9.57 19.14 15.06
N TYR A 191 10.18 18.16 14.36
CA TYR A 191 10.06 16.73 14.72
C TYR A 191 11.39 16.07 15.09
N GLY A 192 12.50 16.80 14.97
CA GLY A 192 13.84 16.38 15.42
C GLY A 192 14.46 15.22 14.62
N VAL A 193 15.69 14.90 14.99
CA VAL A 193 16.55 13.88 14.37
C VAL A 193 16.02 12.44 14.46
N ASN A 194 15.07 12.15 15.35
CA ASN A 194 14.45 10.82 15.43
C ASN A 194 13.51 10.53 14.25
N THR A 195 13.14 11.56 13.48
CA THR A 195 12.52 11.42 12.17
C THR A 195 13.52 11.55 11.03
N CYS A 196 14.83 11.57 11.27
CA CYS A 196 15.85 11.56 10.22
C CYS A 196 16.19 10.16 9.77
N LEU A 197 16.26 9.97 8.45
CA LEU A 197 16.99 8.85 7.87
C LEU A 197 18.45 9.28 7.77
N LEU A 198 19.33 8.59 8.50
CA LEU A 198 20.76 8.65 8.24
C LEU A 198 21.00 7.97 6.89
N SER A 199 20.91 8.74 5.81
CA SER A 199 21.30 8.29 4.47
C SER A 199 22.81 8.09 4.47
N THR A 200 23.27 6.84 4.38
CA THR A 200 24.69 6.50 4.15
C THR A 200 25.20 6.98 2.78
N LEU A 201 24.30 7.41 1.90
CA LEU A 201 24.57 7.83 0.52
C LEU A 201 24.70 9.35 0.35
N THR A 202 24.31 10.17 1.33
CA THR A 202 24.37 11.64 1.23
C THR A 202 24.90 12.28 2.51
N SER A 203 25.88 13.18 2.38
CA SER A 203 26.49 13.91 3.51
C SER A 203 25.54 14.90 4.21
N THR A 204 24.31 15.07 3.73
CA THR A 204 23.26 15.86 4.37
C THR A 204 22.20 14.95 5.00
N PRO A 205 21.91 15.09 6.31
CA PRO A 205 20.87 14.31 6.99
C PRO A 205 19.49 14.77 6.52
N LYS A 206 18.75 13.89 5.84
CA LYS A 206 17.38 14.16 5.39
C LYS A 206 16.35 13.68 6.40
N THR A 207 15.33 14.51 6.64
CA THR A 207 14.17 14.01 7.39
C THR A 207 13.41 12.97 6.54
N TRP A 208 13.05 11.87 7.17
CA TRP A 208 12.18 10.83 6.63
C TRP A 208 10.84 11.43 6.19
N LEU A 209 10.26 12.38 6.95
CA LEU A 209 9.02 13.08 6.57
C LEU A 209 9.15 13.83 5.24
N TRP A 210 10.25 14.56 5.04
CA TRP A 210 10.51 15.31 3.80
C TRP A 210 10.70 14.38 2.59
N SER A 211 11.40 13.26 2.80
CA SER A 211 11.63 12.22 1.79
C SER A 211 10.32 11.51 1.44
N LEU A 212 9.54 11.15 2.46
CA LEU A 212 8.26 10.48 2.33
C LEU A 212 7.24 11.33 1.54
N ALA A 213 7.19 12.64 1.80
CA ALA A 213 6.37 13.59 1.04
C ALA A 213 6.65 13.57 -0.47
N ARG A 214 7.90 13.28 -0.83
CA ARG A 214 8.40 13.18 -2.22
C ARG A 214 8.36 11.74 -2.75
N GLY A 215 7.75 10.83 -2.02
CA GLY A 215 7.64 9.42 -2.41
C GLY A 215 8.94 8.64 -2.28
N VAL A 216 9.96 9.19 -1.61
CA VAL A 216 11.24 8.54 -1.37
C VAL A 216 11.19 7.82 -0.02
N ASN A 217 11.38 6.51 -0.03
CA ASN A 217 11.62 5.71 1.17
C ASN A 217 12.94 4.96 1.01
N GLY A 218 13.83 5.05 2.00
CA GLY A 218 15.14 4.41 1.99
C GLY A 218 15.19 3.03 2.66
N ASP A 219 14.07 2.57 3.23
CA ASP A 219 13.99 1.25 3.85
C ASP A 219 14.11 0.15 2.79
N GLU A 220 15.07 -0.76 2.97
CA GLU A 220 15.21 -1.94 2.12
C GLU A 220 14.01 -2.88 2.32
N VAL A 221 13.52 -3.46 1.23
CA VAL A 221 12.51 -4.52 1.27
C VAL A 221 13.18 -5.82 1.78
N GLU A 222 12.84 -6.24 3.00
CA GLU A 222 13.36 -7.50 3.54
C GLU A 222 12.81 -8.69 2.71
N GLY A 223 13.67 -9.59 2.24
CA GLY A 223 13.27 -10.80 1.49
C GLY A 223 12.54 -11.84 2.36
N ARG A 224 11.29 -11.54 2.74
CA ARG A 224 10.54 -12.25 3.77
C ARG A 224 9.10 -12.55 3.34
N LEU A 225 8.82 -13.80 2.99
CA LEU A 225 7.48 -14.23 2.57
C LEU A 225 6.59 -14.71 3.72
N LEU A 226 7.20 -15.18 4.81
CA LEU A 226 6.50 -15.76 5.96
C LEU A 226 6.32 -14.72 7.09
N PRO A 227 5.21 -14.80 7.86
CA PRO A 227 5.05 -13.97 9.05
C PRO A 227 6.09 -14.33 10.12
N LYS A 228 6.62 -13.31 10.82
CA LYS A 228 7.61 -13.50 11.90
C LYS A 228 7.05 -14.23 13.12
N SER A 229 5.73 -14.18 13.33
CA SER A 229 5.06 -14.85 14.45
C SER A 229 3.61 -15.23 14.11
N HIS A 230 3.07 -16.18 14.85
CA HIS A 230 1.67 -16.60 14.77
C HIS A 230 0.96 -16.32 16.10
N GLY A 231 0.22 -15.22 16.15
CA GLY A 231 -0.51 -14.78 17.33
C GLY A 231 -1.97 -15.22 17.34
N TYR A 232 -2.48 -15.59 18.51
CA TYR A 232 -3.87 -15.95 18.72
C TYR A 232 -4.45 -15.15 19.90
N GLY A 233 -5.24 -14.10 19.65
CA GLY A 233 -5.92 -13.31 20.70
C GLY A 233 -7.44 -13.57 20.81
N LYS A 234 -8.01 -13.63 22.02
CA LYS A 234 -9.46 -13.60 22.26
C LYS A 234 -9.73 -12.66 23.45
N THR A 235 -10.56 -11.65 23.23
CA THR A 235 -10.96 -10.71 24.27
C THR A 235 -12.22 -11.22 24.98
N PHE A 236 -12.21 -11.19 26.31
CA PHE A 236 -13.36 -11.51 27.16
C PHE A 236 -13.87 -10.20 27.79
N PRO A 237 -14.86 -9.54 27.17
CA PRO A 237 -15.40 -8.31 27.73
C PRO A 237 -16.12 -8.61 29.05
N VAL A 238 -15.76 -7.88 30.10
CA VAL A 238 -16.43 -7.97 31.40
C VAL A 238 -17.75 -7.21 31.30
N HIS A 239 -18.86 -7.86 31.68
CA HIS A 239 -20.11 -7.14 31.92
C HIS A 239 -19.90 -6.24 33.15
N LYS A 240 -19.94 -4.91 32.94
CA LYS A 240 -20.15 -4.00 34.07
C LYS A 240 -21.57 -4.27 34.56
N LEU A 241 -21.68 -4.88 35.74
CA LEU A 241 -22.93 -4.97 36.50
C LEU A 241 -23.39 -3.56 36.89
#